data_AF-A0A429IS40-F1
#
_entry.id   AF-A0A429IS40-F1
#
_cell.length_a   1.000
_cell.length_b   1.000
_cell.length_c   1.000
_cell.angle_alpha   90.00
_cell.angle_beta   90.00
_cell.angle_gamma   90.00
#
_symmetry.space_group_name_H-M   'P 1'
#
loop_
_entity.id
_entity.type
_entity.pdbx_description
1 polymer ?
#
loop_
_entity_poly.entity_id
_entity_poly.type
_entity_poly.pdbx_seq_one_letter_code
_entity_poly.pdbx_strand_id
1 'polypeptide(L)'
;MISERARTAYSESADRLARRALDALQGAGGAAVAAPHVEAAASESGGDPAVALGAVRILGADILAPYVLTGLPPTEGETAAIGLALGALPPADPPPPAPPEGPEQAWTVAWVDWGLATTLSRLAPDD
;
A
#
# COMPACT_ATOMS: atom_id res chain seq x y z
N MET A 1 16.33 -13.65 -7.59
CA MET A 1 16.94 -12.36 -7.19
C MET A 1 16.26 -11.26 -7.98
N ILE A 2 15.66 -10.28 -7.31
CA ILE A 2 15.19 -9.05 -7.95
C ILE A 2 16.43 -8.29 -8.47
N SER A 3 16.37 -7.83 -9.72
CA SER A 3 17.41 -6.98 -10.30
C SER A 3 17.46 -5.64 -9.57
N GLU A 4 18.64 -5.02 -9.48
CA GLU A 4 18.79 -3.67 -8.92
C GLU A 4 17.80 -2.69 -9.53
N ARG A 5 17.63 -2.76 -10.85
CA ARG A 5 16.67 -1.93 -11.59
C ARG A 5 15.24 -2.11 -11.11
N ALA A 6 14.84 -3.33 -10.80
CA ALA A 6 13.50 -3.61 -10.29
C ALA A 6 13.35 -3.10 -8.85
N ARG A 7 14.37 -3.24 -7.99
CA ARG A 7 14.35 -2.63 -6.65
C ARG A 7 14.19 -1.12 -6.72
N THR A 8 14.97 -0.44 -7.57
CA THR A 8 14.84 1.00 -7.79
C THR A 8 13.43 1.39 -8.23
N ALA A 9 12.83 0.66 -9.18
CA ALA A 9 11.48 0.94 -9.64
C ALA A 9 10.42 0.85 -8.52
N TYR A 10 10.49 -0.17 -7.67
CA TYR A 10 9.60 -0.31 -6.51
C TYR A 10 9.80 0.83 -5.49
N SER A 11 11.05 1.18 -5.19
CA SER A 11 11.36 2.28 -4.26
C SER A 11 10.88 3.63 -4.79
N GLU A 12 11.13 3.96 -6.06
CA GLU A 12 10.64 5.19 -6.69
C GLU A 12 9.11 5.24 -6.74
N SER A 13 8.46 4.11 -6.97
CA SER A 13 7.00 4.00 -6.94
C SER A 13 6.43 4.22 -5.54
N ALA A 14 7.03 3.61 -4.51
CA ALA A 14 6.66 3.81 -3.11
C ALA A 14 6.85 5.26 -2.67
N ASP A 15 7.96 5.88 -3.07
CA ASP A 15 8.24 7.29 -2.84
C ASP A 15 7.18 8.22 -3.46
N ARG A 16 6.75 7.94 -4.70
CA ARG A 16 5.67 8.70 -5.35
C ARG A 16 4.34 8.52 -4.62
N LEU A 17 4.04 7.31 -4.15
CA LEU A 17 2.84 7.03 -3.38
C LEU A 17 2.85 7.75 -2.02
N ALA A 18 4.00 7.76 -1.33
CA ALA A 18 4.19 8.48 -0.07
C ALA A 18 3.96 9.99 -0.23
N ARG A 19 4.47 10.58 -1.33
CA ARG A 19 4.24 11.99 -1.66
C ARG A 19 2.76 12.29 -1.85
N ARG A 20 2.01 11.42 -2.54
CA ARG A 20 0.55 11.58 -2.68
C ARG A 20 -0.18 11.55 -1.33
N ALA A 21 0.20 10.64 -0.43
CA ALA A 21 -0.38 10.60 0.92
C ALA A 21 -0.09 11.89 1.70
N LEU A 22 1.12 12.44 1.57
CA LEU A 22 1.48 13.73 2.17
C LEU A 22 0.69 14.89 1.56
N ASP A 23 0.56 14.94 0.23
CA ASP A 23 -0.23 15.96 -0.47
C ASP A 23 -1.71 15.92 -0.05
N ALA A 24 -2.26 14.73 0.17
CA ALA A 24 -3.60 14.53 0.71
C ALA A 24 -3.75 15.14 2.11
N LEU A 25 -2.78 14.90 3.01
CA LEU A 25 -2.75 15.47 4.35
C LEU A 25 -2.57 17.00 4.34
N GLN A 26 -1.87 17.54 3.34
CA GLN A 26 -1.68 18.98 3.15
C GLN A 26 -2.87 19.67 2.48
N GLY A 27 -3.89 18.90 2.06
CA GLY A 27 -5.07 19.42 1.35
C GLY A 27 -4.84 19.77 -0.11
N ALA A 28 -3.72 19.35 -0.70
CA ALA A 28 -3.33 19.66 -2.08
C ALA A 28 -3.81 18.62 -3.12
N GLY A 29 -4.30 17.44 -2.68
CA GLY A 29 -4.58 16.30 -3.57
C GLY A 29 -5.90 15.56 -3.37
N GLY A 30 -6.79 16.04 -2.49
CA GLY A 30 -7.94 15.25 -2.01
C GLY A 30 -7.50 14.04 -1.17
N ALA A 31 -8.43 13.25 -0.64
CA ALA A 31 -8.08 12.11 0.23
C ALA A 31 -7.54 10.89 -0.54
N ALA A 32 -7.70 10.83 -1.87
CA ALA A 32 -7.33 9.68 -2.69
C ALA A 32 -5.82 9.52 -2.89
N VAL A 33 -5.29 8.33 -2.64
CA VAL A 33 -3.86 8.02 -2.61
C VAL A 33 -3.52 6.84 -3.53
N ALA A 34 -4.12 5.67 -3.28
CA ALA A 34 -3.75 4.42 -3.93
C ALA A 34 -4.39 4.25 -5.31
N ALA A 35 -5.67 4.58 -5.47
CA ALA A 35 -6.39 4.47 -6.73
C ALA A 35 -5.76 5.32 -7.85
N PRO A 36 -5.56 6.64 -7.68
CA PRO A 36 -4.97 7.45 -8.75
C PRO A 36 -3.50 7.07 -9.04
N HIS A 37 -2.80 6.46 -8.08
CA HIS A 37 -1.45 5.95 -8.29
C HIS A 37 -1.43 4.71 -9.19
N VAL A 38 -2.31 3.74 -8.92
CA VAL A 38 -2.45 2.52 -9.73
C VAL A 38 -2.97 2.86 -11.14
N GLU A 39 -3.95 3.75 -11.24
CA GLU A 39 -4.50 4.21 -12.53
C GLU A 39 -3.45 4.93 -13.38
N ALA A 40 -2.63 5.80 -12.78
CA ALA A 40 -1.55 6.47 -13.47
C ALA A 40 -0.54 5.46 -14.04
N ALA A 41 -0.12 4.47 -13.23
CA ALA A 41 0.81 3.44 -13.67
C ALA A 41 0.24 2.55 -14.80
N ALA A 42 -1.08 2.36 -14.85
CA ALA A 42 -1.74 1.63 -15.94
C ALA A 42 -1.89 2.47 -17.23
N SER A 43 -1.91 3.79 -17.11
CA SER A 43 -2.16 4.71 -18.23
C SER A 43 -0.87 5.25 -18.86
N GLU A 44 0.24 5.25 -18.12
CA GLU A 44 1.55 5.70 -18.61
C GLU A 44 2.14 4.72 -19.64
N SER A 45 2.67 5.27 -20.74
CA SER A 45 3.39 4.46 -21.72
C SER A 45 4.67 3.89 -21.10
N GLY A 46 4.74 2.57 -20.99
CA GLY A 46 5.82 1.87 -20.28
C GLY A 46 5.67 1.83 -18.76
N GLY A 47 4.51 2.22 -18.22
CA GLY A 47 4.15 1.99 -16.84
C GLY A 47 3.96 0.50 -16.53
N ASP A 48 4.18 0.12 -15.26
CA ASP A 48 4.00 -1.23 -14.78
C ASP A 48 3.04 -1.22 -13.56
N PRO A 49 1.77 -1.63 -13.74
CA PRO A 49 0.82 -1.72 -12.64
C PRO A 49 1.31 -2.61 -11.49
N ALA A 50 2.12 -3.65 -11.75
CA ALA A 50 2.65 -4.49 -10.69
C ALA A 50 3.61 -3.72 -9.77
N VAL A 51 4.36 -2.76 -10.32
CA VAL A 51 5.23 -1.87 -9.53
C VAL A 51 4.41 -0.89 -8.68
N ALA A 52 3.26 -0.44 -9.17
CA ALA A 52 2.34 0.38 -8.38
C ALA A 52 1.66 -0.42 -7.25
N LEU A 53 1.19 -1.63 -7.55
CA LEU A 53 0.62 -2.53 -6.53
C LEU A 53 1.66 -2.93 -5.48
N GLY A 54 2.92 -3.15 -5.88
CA GLY A 54 4.03 -3.38 -4.95
C GLY A 54 4.29 -2.19 -4.03
N ALA A 55 4.22 -0.96 -4.55
CA ALA A 55 4.35 0.25 -3.74
C ALA A 55 3.26 0.38 -2.67
N VAL A 56 2.01 0.01 -3.01
CA VAL A 56 0.90 -0.06 -2.04
C VAL A 56 1.24 -1.00 -0.89
N ARG A 57 1.85 -2.16 -1.18
CA ARG A 57 2.24 -3.13 -0.16
C ARG A 57 3.45 -2.70 0.66
N ILE A 58 4.41 -2.00 0.05
CA ILE A 58 5.58 -1.45 0.75
C ILE A 58 5.15 -0.41 1.78
N LEU A 59 4.25 0.51 1.43
CA LEU A 59 3.76 1.51 2.39
C LEU A 59 2.77 0.94 3.40
N GLY A 60 1.98 -0.07 3.01
CA GLY A 60 1.04 -0.72 3.91
C GLY A 60 0.05 0.27 4.51
N ALA A 61 -0.03 0.31 5.84
CA ALA A 61 -0.99 1.17 6.56
C ALA A 61 -0.79 2.67 6.32
N ASP A 62 0.41 3.12 5.93
CA ASP A 62 0.71 4.55 5.80
C ASP A 62 -0.10 5.21 4.67
N ILE A 63 -0.53 4.44 3.66
CA ILE A 63 -1.42 4.95 2.60
C ILE A 63 -2.80 5.34 3.14
N LEU A 64 -3.17 4.84 4.33
CA LEU A 64 -4.45 5.10 4.98
C LEU A 64 -4.39 6.28 5.95
N ALA A 65 -3.20 6.83 6.21
CA ALA A 65 -3.03 7.95 7.13
C ALA A 65 -3.94 9.15 6.82
N PRO A 66 -4.18 9.56 5.55
CA PRO A 66 -5.14 10.62 5.24
C PRO A 66 -6.54 10.34 5.77
N TYR A 67 -7.05 9.12 5.62
CA TYR A 67 -8.38 8.73 6.09
C TYR A 67 -8.47 8.69 7.61
N VAL A 68 -7.47 8.08 8.26
CA VAL A 68 -7.41 8.00 9.73
C VAL A 68 -7.33 9.39 10.36
N LEU A 69 -6.51 10.28 9.82
CA LEU A 69 -6.24 11.59 10.41
C LEU A 69 -7.33 12.63 10.08
N THR A 70 -8.01 12.51 8.95
CA THR A 70 -9.12 13.41 8.57
C THR A 70 -10.48 12.90 9.01
N GLY A 71 -10.61 11.62 9.38
CA GLY A 71 -11.88 10.97 9.69
C GLY A 71 -12.76 10.75 8.46
N LEU A 72 -12.25 10.98 7.25
CA LEU A 72 -12.97 10.70 6.01
C LEU A 72 -12.77 9.22 5.63
N PRO A 73 -13.83 8.50 5.22
CA PRO A 73 -13.69 7.12 4.79
C PRO A 73 -12.92 7.05 3.45
N PRO A 74 -12.16 5.96 3.20
CA PRO A 74 -11.64 5.68 1.88
C PRO A 74 -12.77 5.58 0.84
N THR A 75 -12.51 6.06 -0.37
CA THR A 75 -13.47 5.88 -1.47
C THR A 75 -13.52 4.41 -1.91
N GLU A 76 -14.55 4.03 -2.66
CA GLU A 76 -14.64 2.68 -3.25
C GLU A 76 -13.43 2.35 -4.13
N GLY A 77 -12.96 3.32 -4.93
CA GLY A 77 -11.78 3.15 -5.78
C GLY A 77 -10.50 2.87 -4.97
N GLU A 78 -10.36 3.53 -3.82
CA GLU A 78 -9.22 3.32 -2.92
C GLU A 78 -9.24 1.93 -2.31
N THR A 79 -10.41 1.51 -1.82
CA THR A 79 -10.62 0.16 -1.30
C THR A 79 -10.35 -0.90 -2.38
N ALA A 80 -10.79 -0.66 -3.62
CA ALA A 80 -10.54 -1.54 -4.74
C ALA A 80 -9.04 -1.64 -5.10
N ALA A 81 -8.31 -0.53 -5.13
CA ALA A 81 -6.87 -0.52 -5.40
C ALA A 81 -6.07 -1.28 -4.33
N ILE A 82 -6.45 -1.14 -3.06
CA ILE A 82 -5.85 -1.89 -1.95
C ILE A 82 -6.18 -3.39 -2.08
N GLY A 83 -7.43 -3.72 -2.40
CA GLY A 83 -7.85 -5.09 -2.67
C GLY A 83 -7.07 -5.74 -3.83
N LEU A 84 -6.82 -5.01 -4.91
CA LEU A 84 -5.99 -5.47 -6.02
C LEU A 84 -4.54 -5.73 -5.59
N ALA A 85 -3.97 -4.85 -4.75
CA ALA A 85 -2.62 -5.03 -4.25
C ALA A 85 -2.51 -6.27 -3.35
N LEU A 86 -3.49 -6.49 -2.48
CA LEU A 86 -3.58 -7.69 -1.65
C LEU A 86 -3.81 -8.96 -2.48
N GLY A 87 -4.61 -8.89 -3.54
CA GLY A 87 -4.82 -10.02 -4.45
C GLY A 87 -3.57 -10.39 -5.25
N ALA A 88 -2.79 -9.40 -5.69
CA ALA A 88 -1.55 -9.62 -6.43
C ALA A 88 -0.39 -10.07 -5.53
N LEU A 89 -0.35 -9.59 -4.29
CA LEU A 89 0.70 -9.82 -3.31
C LEU A 89 0.07 -10.20 -1.95
N PRO A 90 -0.48 -11.43 -1.86
CA PRO A 90 -1.22 -11.86 -0.69
C PRO A 90 -0.32 -11.96 0.55
N PRO A 91 -0.84 -11.59 1.75
CA PRO A 91 -0.18 -11.90 3.01
C PRO A 91 0.07 -13.40 3.16
N ALA A 92 1.11 -13.76 3.91
CA ALA A 92 1.38 -15.16 4.24
C ALA A 92 0.33 -15.71 5.22
N ASP A 93 -0.16 -16.92 4.95
CA ASP A 93 -1.07 -17.67 5.83
C ASP A 93 -0.62 -19.15 5.93
N PRO A 94 -0.24 -19.65 7.12
CA PRO A 94 -0.19 -18.95 8.41
C PRO A 94 0.92 -17.88 8.45
N PRO A 95 0.87 -16.92 9.41
CA PRO A 95 1.94 -15.95 9.60
C PRO A 95 3.31 -16.63 9.79
N PRO A 96 4.40 -16.02 9.29
CA PRO A 96 5.74 -16.58 9.45
C PRO A 96 6.12 -16.64 10.94
N PRO A 97 7.02 -17.57 11.34
CA PRO A 97 7.56 -17.58 12.70
C PRO A 97 8.28 -16.26 12.98
N ALA A 98 8.06 -15.71 14.18
CA ALA A 98 8.76 -14.51 14.64
C ALA A 98 10.26 -14.81 14.86
N PRO A 99 11.16 -13.81 14.80
CA PRO A 99 12.56 -13.98 15.20
C PRO A 99 12.69 -14.32 16.70
N PRO A 100 13.67 -15.15 17.09
CA PRO A 100 14.79 -15.66 16.28
C PRO A 100 14.46 -16.92 15.45
N GLU A 101 13.28 -17.51 15.58
CA GLU A 101 12.91 -18.76 14.92
C GLU A 101 12.73 -18.59 13.40
N GLY A 102 12.30 -17.40 12.96
CA GLY A 102 12.10 -17.07 11.55
C GLY A 102 12.98 -15.94 11.01
N PRO A 103 13.05 -15.79 9.67
CA PRO A 103 13.74 -14.66 9.04
C PRO A 103 13.05 -13.33 9.37
N GLU A 104 13.84 -12.35 9.83
CA GLU A 104 13.36 -10.99 10.15
C GLU A 104 12.58 -10.36 8.98
N GLN A 105 13.03 -10.55 7.74
CA GLN A 105 12.36 -9.95 6.57
C GLN A 105 10.93 -10.44 6.40
N ALA A 106 10.67 -11.73 6.65
CA ALA A 106 9.32 -12.29 6.54
C ALA A 106 8.41 -11.74 7.65
N TRP A 107 8.96 -11.58 8.86
CA TRP A 107 8.23 -10.99 9.97
C TRP A 107 7.93 -9.49 9.78
N THR A 108 8.86 -8.73 9.19
CA THR A 108 8.63 -7.32 8.83
C THR A 108 7.47 -7.18 7.84
N VAL A 109 7.40 -8.04 6.82
CA VAL A 109 6.26 -8.05 5.88
C VAL A 109 4.96 -8.40 6.61
N ALA A 110 4.96 -9.42 7.47
CA ALA A 110 3.79 -9.79 8.25
C ALA A 110 3.31 -8.66 9.17
N TRP A 111 4.23 -7.88 9.74
CA TRP A 111 3.90 -6.69 10.54
C TRP A 111 3.23 -5.60 9.71
N VAL A 112 3.75 -5.31 8.52
CA VAL A 112 3.16 -4.34 7.58
C VAL A 112 1.74 -4.77 7.17
N ASP A 113 1.56 -6.07 6.90
CA ASP A 113 0.28 -6.66 6.51
C ASP A 113 -0.75 -6.59 7.62
N TRP A 114 -0.34 -6.93 8.84
CA TRP A 114 -1.15 -6.79 10.04
C TRP A 114 -1.57 -5.33 10.25
N GLY A 115 -0.65 -4.38 10.10
CA GLY A 115 -0.93 -2.94 10.25
C GLY A 115 -1.95 -2.44 9.23
N LEU A 116 -1.79 -2.83 7.96
CA LEU A 116 -2.73 -2.49 6.89
C LEU A 116 -4.11 -3.08 7.16
N ALA A 117 -4.20 -4.39 7.41
CA ALA A 117 -5.47 -5.07 7.69
C ALA A 117 -6.17 -4.47 8.92
N THR A 118 -5.43 -4.25 10.01
CA THR A 118 -5.97 -3.65 11.25
C THR A 118 -6.52 -2.25 11.01
N THR A 119 -5.83 -1.44 10.20
CA THR A 119 -6.27 -0.08 9.90
C THR A 119 -7.49 -0.07 8.99
N LEU A 120 -7.52 -0.93 7.96
CA LEU A 120 -8.70 -1.10 7.10
C LEU A 120 -9.93 -1.53 7.90
N SER A 121 -9.79 -2.52 8.79
CA SER A 121 -10.92 -2.99 9.62
C SER A 121 -11.48 -1.89 10.53
N ARG A 122 -10.68 -0.89 10.91
CA ARG A 122 -11.14 0.27 11.71
C ARG A 122 -11.79 1.37 10.86
N LEU A 123 -11.49 1.41 9.57
CA LEU A 123 -12.06 2.37 8.61
C LEU A 123 -13.32 1.81 7.93
N ALA A 124 -13.56 0.50 8.02
CA ALA A 124 -14.80 -0.10 7.59
C ALA A 124 -15.96 0.54 8.37
N PRO A 125 -17.08 0.90 7.70
CA PRO A 125 -18.26 1.38 8.39
C PRO A 125 -18.76 0.33 9.39
N ASP A 126 -19.26 0.77 10.54
CA ASP A 126 -19.98 -0.11 11.47
C ASP A 126 -21.23 -0.65 10.74
N ASP A 127 -21.33 -1.98 10.59
CA ASP A 127 -22.53 -2.67 10.10
C ASP A 127 -23.72 -2.54 11.08
#